data_AF-A0A7S3BYA4-F1
#
_entry.id   AF-A0A7S3BYA4-F1
#
_cell.length_a   1.000
_cell.length_b   1.000
_cell.length_c   1.000
_cell.angle_alpha   90.00
_cell.angle_beta   90.00
_cell.angle_gamma   90.00
#
_symmetry.space_group_name_H-M   'P 1'
#
loop_
_entity.id
_entity.type
_entity.pdbx_description
1 polymer ?
#
loop_
_entity_poly.entity_id
_entity_poly.type
_entity_poly.pdbx_seq_one_letter_code
_entity_poly.pdbx_strand_id
1 'polypeptide(L)'
;ALLLDVLILNVITLSAALTPQPKDHRAAHICHGLPFLCEAYFAHHSASRSAQWALYAASCAVLLLLGRFWFFRVKNLLANLTTNEQHNLGRYSHFKSSEGAFTNPFDRGPLANCQEYFCFEQTADALLPRALDDFTPP
;
A
#
# COMPACT_ATOMS: atom_id res chain seq x y z
N ALA A 1 0.55 -7.18 7.80
CA ALA A 1 -0.89 -7.30 8.11
C ALA A 1 -1.71 -6.56 7.04
N LEU A 2 -1.85 -5.22 7.10
CA LEU A 2 -2.80 -4.47 6.26
C LEU A 2 -2.79 -4.77 4.74
N LEU A 3 -1.63 -4.84 4.07
CA LEU A 3 -1.59 -5.13 2.63
C LEU A 3 -2.17 -6.52 2.30
N LEU A 4 -1.84 -7.52 3.12
CA LEU A 4 -2.33 -8.89 2.97
C LEU A 4 -3.85 -8.93 3.22
N ASP A 5 -4.33 -8.24 4.25
CA ASP A 5 -5.76 -8.19 4.59
C ASP A 5 -6.58 -7.59 3.45
N VAL A 6 -6.08 -6.51 2.81
CA VAL A 6 -6.76 -5.90 1.66
C VAL A 6 -6.68 -6.78 0.41
N LEU A 7 -5.58 -7.51 0.19
CA LEU A 7 -5.48 -8.49 -0.90
C LEU A 7 -6.51 -9.61 -0.74
N ILE A 8 -6.66 -10.14 0.48
CA ILE A 8 -7.68 -11.16 0.78
C ILE A 8 -9.08 -10.61 0.53
N LEU A 9 -9.38 -9.40 1.01
CA LEU A 9 -10.68 -8.75 0.80
C LEU A 9 -10.97 -8.52 -0.70
N ASN A 10 -9.96 -8.18 -1.49
CA ASN A 10 -10.10 -8.01 -2.93
C ASN A 10 -10.45 -9.34 -3.62
N VAL A 11 -9.81 -10.46 -3.21
CA VAL A 11 -10.15 -11.80 -3.72
C VAL A 11 -11.59 -12.18 -3.37
N ILE A 12 -12.02 -11.93 -2.13
CA ILE A 12 -13.39 -12.23 -1.67
C ILE A 12 -14.41 -11.42 -2.46
N THR A 13 -14.21 -10.10 -2.59
CA THR A 13 -15.14 -9.21 -3.29
C THR A 13 -15.18 -9.48 -4.79
N LEU A 14 -14.05 -9.81 -5.42
CA LEU A 14 -14.00 -10.24 -6.81
C LEU A 14 -14.78 -11.54 -7.01
N SER A 15 -14.54 -12.53 -6.15
CA SER A 15 -15.23 -13.82 -6.21
C SER A 15 -16.74 -13.61 -6.12
N ALA A 16 -17.20 -12.79 -5.16
CA ALA A 16 -18.61 -12.44 -5.02
C ALA A 16 -19.17 -11.74 -6.28
N ALA A 17 -18.46 -10.75 -6.84
CA ALA A 17 -18.91 -10.03 -8.03
C ALA A 17 -18.97 -10.90 -9.29
N LEU A 18 -18.09 -11.90 -9.39
CA LEU A 18 -18.03 -12.86 -10.50
C LEU A 18 -19.03 -14.01 -10.37
N THR A 19 -19.61 -14.25 -9.19
CA THR A 19 -20.59 -15.32 -9.04
C THR A 19 -21.76 -15.12 -10.03
N PRO A 20 -22.01 -16.09 -10.92
CA PRO A 20 -23.14 -16.00 -11.83
C PRO A 20 -24.43 -16.06 -11.02
N GLN A 21 -25.42 -15.26 -11.43
CA GLN A 21 -26.74 -15.32 -10.82
C GLN A 21 -27.34 -16.72 -11.03
N PRO A 22 -27.85 -17.38 -9.97
CA PRO A 22 -28.56 -18.62 -10.14
C PRO A 22 -29.75 -18.38 -11.08
N LYS A 23 -29.91 -19.24 -12.09
CA LYS A 23 -31.10 -19.22 -12.95
C LYS A 23 -32.29 -19.67 -12.12
N ASP A 24 -32.97 -18.73 -11.48
CA ASP A 24 -34.01 -19.08 -10.53
C ASP A 24 -35.35 -19.34 -11.24
N HIS A 25 -35.55 -20.61 -11.60
CA HIS A 25 -36.82 -21.08 -12.17
C HIS A 25 -38.01 -20.86 -11.20
N ARG A 26 -37.79 -20.67 -9.89
CA ARG A 26 -38.86 -20.37 -8.92
C ARG A 26 -39.31 -18.91 -8.97
N ALA A 27 -38.41 -17.99 -9.30
CA ALA A 27 -38.77 -16.58 -9.46
C ALA A 27 -39.82 -16.39 -10.57
N ALA A 28 -39.78 -17.21 -11.62
CA ALA A 28 -40.79 -17.18 -12.70
C ALA A 28 -42.21 -17.48 -12.21
N HIS A 29 -42.38 -18.41 -11.26
CA HIS A 29 -43.70 -18.73 -10.69
C HIS A 29 -44.20 -17.63 -9.75
N ILE A 30 -43.31 -17.01 -8.96
CA ILE A 30 -43.65 -15.91 -8.05
C ILE A 30 -44.08 -14.67 -8.84
N CYS A 31 -43.40 -14.39 -9.95
CA CYS A 31 -43.68 -13.24 -10.81
C CYS A 31 -45.04 -13.32 -11.54
N HIS A 32 -45.62 -14.51 -11.67
CA HIS A 32 -46.91 -14.68 -12.34
C HIS A 32 -48.12 -14.40 -11.42
N GLY A 33 -47.94 -14.53 -10.09
CA GLY A 33 -49.01 -14.34 -9.10
C GLY A 33 -49.00 -12.97 -8.41
N LEU A 34 -47.81 -12.37 -8.24
CA LEU A 34 -47.61 -11.16 -7.43
C LEU A 34 -46.55 -10.23 -8.09
N PRO A 35 -46.93 -9.32 -9.00
CA PRO A 35 -45.99 -8.50 -9.78
C PRO A 35 -45.16 -7.56 -8.91
N PHE A 36 -45.73 -7.01 -7.83
CA PHE A 36 -45.01 -6.15 -6.89
C PHE A 36 -43.83 -6.86 -6.21
N LEU A 37 -44.00 -8.14 -5.82
CA LEU A 37 -42.92 -8.91 -5.20
C LEU A 37 -41.80 -9.21 -6.20
N CYS A 38 -42.15 -9.38 -7.47
CA CYS A 38 -41.19 -9.58 -8.56
C CYS A 38 -40.29 -8.36 -8.77
N GLU A 39 -40.90 -7.16 -8.83
CA GLU A 39 -40.14 -5.90 -8.94
C GLU A 39 -39.22 -5.68 -7.74
N ALA A 40 -39.72 -5.90 -6.53
CA ALA A 40 -38.92 -5.80 -5.31
C ALA A 40 -37.75 -6.81 -5.30
N TYR A 41 -37.98 -8.05 -5.74
CA TYR A 41 -36.96 -9.08 -5.84
C TYR A 41 -35.84 -8.71 -6.82
N PHE A 42 -36.20 -8.28 -8.03
CA PHE A 42 -35.24 -7.85 -9.04
C PHE A 42 -34.50 -6.57 -8.65
N ALA A 43 -35.20 -5.60 -8.05
CA ALA A 43 -34.59 -4.38 -7.50
C ALA A 43 -33.56 -4.72 -6.41
N HIS A 44 -33.88 -5.64 -5.50
CA HIS A 44 -32.95 -6.08 -4.47
C HIS A 44 -31.72 -6.81 -5.04
N HIS A 45 -31.91 -7.73 -6.00
CA HIS A 45 -30.80 -8.47 -6.63
C HIS A 45 -29.88 -7.56 -7.45
N SER A 46 -30.46 -6.65 -8.23
CA SER A 46 -29.69 -5.67 -9.01
C SER A 46 -28.91 -4.71 -8.12
N ALA A 47 -29.51 -4.22 -7.03
CA ALA A 47 -28.85 -3.38 -6.04
C ALA A 47 -27.71 -4.12 -5.30
N SER A 48 -27.92 -5.40 -4.95
CA SER A 48 -26.88 -6.22 -4.33
C SER A 48 -25.68 -6.42 -5.28
N ARG A 49 -25.94 -6.69 -6.56
CA ARG A 49 -24.89 -6.89 -7.57
C ARG A 49 -24.11 -5.60 -7.85
N SER A 50 -24.78 -4.45 -7.95
CA SER A 50 -24.09 -3.17 -8.11
C SER A 50 -23.24 -2.83 -6.88
N ALA A 51 -23.73 -3.13 -5.67
CA ALA A 51 -22.96 -2.97 -4.44
C ALA A 51 -21.71 -3.88 -4.40
N GLN A 52 -21.79 -5.13 -4.86
CA GLN A 52 -20.64 -6.04 -4.95
C GLN A 52 -19.54 -5.48 -5.87
N TRP A 53 -19.91 -5.00 -7.06
CA TRP A 53 -18.96 -4.37 -8.00
C TRP A 53 -18.37 -3.08 -7.43
N ALA A 54 -19.18 -2.26 -6.75
CA ALA A 54 -18.71 -1.04 -6.10
C ALA A 54 -17.69 -1.35 -4.98
N LEU A 55 -17.96 -2.37 -4.15
CA LEU A 55 -17.04 -2.82 -3.10
C LEU A 55 -15.73 -3.35 -3.68
N TYR A 56 -15.80 -4.15 -4.75
CA TYR A 56 -14.60 -4.62 -5.44
C TYR A 56 -13.78 -3.43 -5.98
N ALA A 57 -14.41 -2.49 -6.69
CA ALA A 57 -13.74 -1.30 -7.21
C ALA A 57 -13.09 -0.45 -6.10
N ALA A 58 -13.79 -0.25 -4.98
CA ALA A 58 -13.25 0.44 -3.81
C ALA A 58 -12.03 -0.29 -3.24
N SER A 59 -12.09 -1.62 -3.12
CA SER A 59 -10.96 -2.42 -2.65
C SER A 59 -9.74 -2.34 -3.58
N CYS A 60 -9.96 -2.32 -4.91
CA CYS A 60 -8.90 -2.10 -5.90
C CYS A 60 -8.24 -0.73 -5.74
N ALA A 61 -9.03 0.33 -5.53
CA ALA A 61 -8.49 1.67 -5.30
C ALA A 61 -7.60 1.71 -4.05
N VAL A 62 -8.01 1.06 -2.96
CA VAL A 62 -7.19 0.94 -1.74
C VAL A 62 -5.90 0.17 -2.01
N LEU A 63 -5.95 -0.95 -2.76
CA LEU A 63 -4.75 -1.71 -3.14
C LEU A 63 -3.77 -0.87 -3.96
N LEU A 64 -4.25 -0.05 -4.90
CA LEU A 64 -3.39 0.82 -5.70
C LEU A 64 -2.67 1.86 -4.82
N LEU A 65 -3.39 2.44 -3.86
CA LEU A 65 -2.81 3.41 -2.92
C LEU A 65 -1.79 2.76 -1.99
N LEU A 66 -2.10 1.60 -1.41
CA LEU A 66 -1.18 0.85 -0.57
C LEU A 66 0.03 0.35 -1.37
N GLY A 67 -0.18 -0.14 -2.58
CA GLY A 67 0.90 -0.57 -3.48
C GLY A 67 1.85 0.57 -3.81
N ARG A 68 1.32 1.76 -4.12
CA ARG A 68 2.13 2.97 -4.32
C ARG A 68 2.93 3.32 -3.07
N PHE A 69 2.30 3.32 -1.89
CA PHE A 69 2.98 3.60 -0.63
C PHE A 69 4.15 2.62 -0.38
N TRP A 70 3.89 1.32 -0.49
CA TRP A 70 4.91 0.28 -0.29
C TRP A 70 6.03 0.37 -1.33
N PHE A 71 5.72 0.67 -2.58
CA PHE A 71 6.73 0.89 -3.62
C PHE A 71 7.70 2.00 -3.23
N PHE A 72 7.22 3.16 -2.78
CA PHE A 72 8.11 4.24 -2.35
C PHE A 72 8.91 3.88 -1.10
N ARG A 73 8.30 3.18 -0.14
CA ARG A 73 9.01 2.72 1.07
C ARG A 73 10.13 1.75 0.74
N VAL A 74 9.87 0.77 -0.13
CA VAL A 74 10.90 -0.18 -0.58
C VAL A 74 11.97 0.54 -1.37
N LYS A 75 11.61 1.42 -2.31
CA LYS A 75 12.61 2.20 -3.06
C LYS A 75 13.52 3.03 -2.14
N ASN A 76 12.95 3.62 -1.10
CA ASN A 76 13.69 4.39 -0.11
C ASN A 76 14.63 3.52 0.72
N LEU A 77 14.14 2.37 1.18
CA LEU A 77 14.95 1.37 1.87
C LEU A 77 16.12 0.90 0.98
N LEU A 78 15.86 0.56 -0.27
CA LEU A 78 16.89 0.05 -1.20
C LEU A 78 17.95 1.10 -1.54
N ALA A 79 17.66 2.38 -1.39
CA ALA A 79 18.62 3.48 -1.59
C ALA A 79 19.15 4.06 -0.27
N ASN A 80 18.81 3.46 0.88
CA ASN A 80 19.12 3.98 2.22
C ASN A 80 18.75 5.46 2.41
N LEU A 81 17.56 5.84 1.95
CA LEU A 81 17.02 7.19 2.07
C LEU A 81 15.81 7.21 3.01
N THR A 82 15.74 8.23 3.85
CA THR A 82 14.51 8.58 4.57
C THR A 82 13.52 9.30 3.65
N THR A 83 12.25 9.34 4.04
CA THR A 83 11.23 10.10 3.30
C THR A 83 11.57 11.59 3.21
N ASN A 84 12.13 12.16 4.29
CA ASN A 84 12.53 13.57 4.33
C ASN A 84 13.69 13.84 3.37
N GLU A 85 14.70 12.98 3.35
CA GLU A 85 15.82 13.07 2.41
C GLU A 85 15.34 12.97 0.98
N GLN A 86 14.49 11.98 0.66
CA GLN A 86 13.92 11.85 -0.68
C GLN A 86 13.16 13.10 -1.14
N HIS A 87 12.39 13.74 -0.25
CA HIS A 87 11.63 14.94 -0.64
C HIS A 87 12.53 16.18 -0.77
N ASN A 88 13.62 16.25 0.00
CA ASN A 88 14.53 17.39 0.04
C ASN A 88 15.87 17.13 -0.65
N LEU A 89 15.96 16.14 -1.55
CA LEU A 89 17.21 15.75 -2.22
C LEU A 89 17.92 16.95 -2.86
N GLY A 90 17.18 17.84 -3.52
CA GLY A 90 17.74 19.02 -4.19
C GLY A 90 18.20 20.15 -3.25
N ARG A 91 17.78 20.12 -1.99
CA ARG A 91 18.10 21.15 -0.98
C ARG A 91 19.40 20.84 -0.25
N TYR A 92 19.67 19.57 0.02
CA TYR A 92 20.87 19.19 0.76
C TYR A 92 22.11 19.20 -0.13
N SER A 93 23.17 19.87 0.34
CA SER A 93 24.44 19.99 -0.38
C SER A 93 25.17 18.66 -0.48
N HIS A 94 25.02 17.76 0.50
CA HIS A 94 25.68 16.45 0.50
C HIS A 94 25.15 15.48 -0.57
N PHE A 95 24.00 15.79 -1.19
CA PHE A 95 23.51 15.05 -2.36
C PHE A 95 24.01 15.64 -3.70
N LYS A 96 24.80 16.72 -3.65
CA LYS A 96 25.39 17.37 -4.82
C LYS A 96 26.87 17.04 -4.87
N SER A 97 27.29 16.42 -5.96
CA SER A 97 28.70 16.24 -6.30
C SER A 97 29.37 17.61 -6.54
N SER A 98 30.70 17.64 -6.54
CA SER A 98 31.50 18.81 -6.90
C SER A 98 31.18 19.34 -8.30
N GLU A 99 30.67 18.49 -9.18
CA GLU A 99 30.23 18.82 -10.54
C GLU A 99 28.74 19.18 -10.62
N GLY A 100 28.04 19.24 -9.49
CA GLY A 100 26.60 19.51 -9.41
C GLY A 100 25.69 18.31 -9.72
N ALA A 101 26.26 17.15 -10.08
CA ALA A 101 25.52 15.91 -10.29
C ALA A 101 24.94 15.35 -8.98
N PHE A 102 23.81 14.63 -9.06
CA PHE A 102 23.24 13.95 -7.91
C PHE A 102 24.12 12.76 -7.50
N THR A 103 24.43 12.64 -6.22
CA THR A 103 25.16 11.49 -5.65
C THR A 103 24.56 11.16 -4.29
N ASN A 104 24.21 9.88 -4.07
CA ASN A 104 23.72 9.42 -2.78
C ASN A 104 24.88 8.80 -1.97
N PRO A 105 25.46 9.50 -0.99
CA PRO A 105 26.58 8.99 -0.21
C PRO A 105 26.18 7.86 0.76
N PHE A 106 24.90 7.69 1.04
CA PHE A 106 24.39 6.70 2.00
C PHE A 106 24.02 5.36 1.34
N ASP A 107 23.97 5.31 0.00
CA ASP A 107 23.66 4.10 -0.74
C ASP A 107 24.89 3.19 -0.81
N ARG A 108 24.82 2.04 -0.12
CA ARG A 108 25.86 0.99 -0.13
C ARG A 108 25.48 -0.20 -1.01
N GLY A 109 24.42 -0.05 -1.79
CA GLY A 109 23.83 -1.09 -2.60
C GLY A 109 22.65 -1.81 -1.92
N PRO A 110 21.71 -2.39 -2.69
CA PRO A 110 20.42 -2.86 -2.18
C PRO A 110 20.51 -3.88 -1.03
N LEU A 111 21.45 -4.82 -1.10
CA LEU A 111 21.61 -5.86 -0.08
C LEU A 111 22.21 -5.30 1.22
N ALA A 112 23.23 -4.45 1.11
CA ALA A 112 23.87 -3.82 2.27
C ALA A 112 22.89 -2.87 2.98
N ASN A 113 22.12 -2.10 2.22
CA ASN A 113 21.10 -1.19 2.77
C ASN A 113 19.98 -1.98 3.50
N CYS A 114 19.54 -3.10 2.94
CA CYS A 114 18.60 -4.00 3.62
C CYS A 114 19.19 -4.62 4.89
N GLN A 115 20.45 -5.08 4.84
CA GLN A 115 21.13 -5.62 6.02
C GLN A 115 21.24 -4.56 7.12
N GLU A 116 21.63 -3.33 6.80
CA GLU A 116 21.71 -2.23 7.77
C GLU A 116 20.34 -1.92 8.41
N TYR A 117 19.25 -2.02 7.64
CA TYR A 117 17.91 -1.77 8.15
C TYR A 117 17.34 -2.91 9.01
N PHE A 118 17.56 -4.16 8.61
CA PHE A 118 16.96 -5.33 9.27
C PHE A 118 17.86 -5.95 10.33
N CYS A 119 19.18 -5.82 10.18
CA CYS A 119 20.19 -6.32 11.10
C CYS A 119 20.80 -5.12 11.82
N PHE A 120 20.13 -4.67 12.88
CA PHE A 120 20.73 -3.77 13.84
C PHE A 120 21.94 -4.48 14.47
N GLU A 121 23.15 -4.21 13.97
CA GLU A 121 24.34 -4.44 14.77
C GLU A 121 24.35 -3.32 15.81
N GLN A 122 24.11 -3.69 17.07
CA GLN A 122 24.09 -2.81 18.22
C GLN A 122 25.47 -2.17 18.40
N THR A 123 25.79 -1.11 17.66
CA THR A 123 26.92 -0.24 18.01
C THR A 123 26.47 0.73 19.09
N ALA A 124 25.99 0.19 20.22
CA ALA A 124 25.83 0.96 21.46
C ALA A 124 27.19 1.53 21.92
N ASP A 125 28.30 0.95 21.46
CA ASP A 125 29.66 1.40 21.77
C ASP A 125 30.18 2.55 20.87
N ALA A 126 29.48 2.91 19.78
CA ALA A 126 29.94 3.96 18.86
C ALA A 126 29.29 5.36 19.10
N LEU A 127 28.21 5.41 19.89
CA LEU A 127 27.48 6.67 20.18
C LEU A 127 28.00 7.39 21.43
N LEU A 128 28.85 6.77 22.23
CA LEU A 128 29.34 7.35 23.48
C LEU A 128 30.46 8.39 23.30
N PRO A 129 31.40 8.29 22.32
CA PRO A 129 32.43 9.32 22.17
C PRO A 129 31.92 10.61 21.51
N ARG A 130 30.94 10.51 20.58
CA ARG A 130 30.56 11.64 19.72
C ARG A 130 29.60 12.65 20.38
N ALA A 131 28.85 12.23 21.40
CA ALA A 131 27.93 13.10 22.13
C ALA A 131 28.64 13.95 23.21
N LEU A 132 29.87 13.60 23.60
CA LEU A 132 30.64 14.34 24.60
C LEU A 132 31.48 15.47 24.01
N ASP A 133 31.86 15.39 22.73
CA ASP A 133 32.62 16.44 22.04
C ASP A 133 31.76 17.64 21.62
N ASP A 134 30.44 17.51 21.60
CA ASP A 134 29.50 18.58 21.19
C ASP A 134 29.08 19.49 22.37
N PHE A 135 29.60 19.23 23.59
CA PHE A 135 29.27 19.98 24.81
C PHE A 135 30.39 20.87 25.35
N THR A 136 31.50 21.03 24.64
CA THR A 136 32.51 22.05 24.99
C THR A 136 32.21 23.36 24.24
N PRO A 137 31.65 24.39 24.90
CA PRO A 137 31.62 25.73 24.32
C PRO A 137 33.06 26.29 24.20
N PRO A 138 33.29 27.24 23.27
CA PRO A 138 34.58 27.87 23.02
C PRO A 138 35.13 28.67 24.20
#